data_AF-A0A931YJT2-F1
#
_entry.id   AF-A0A931YJT2-F1
#
_cell.length_a   1.000
_cell.length_b   1.000
_cell.length_c   1.000
_cell.angle_alpha   90.00
_cell.angle_beta   90.00
_cell.angle_gamma   90.00
#
_symmetry.space_group_name_H-M   'P 1'
#
loop_
_entity.id
_entity.type
_entity.pdbx_description
1 polymer ?
#
loop_
_entity_poly.entity_id
_entity_poly.type
_entity_poly.pdbx_seq_one_letter_code
_entity_poly.pdbx_strand_id
1 'polypeptide(L)' 'MVHARITPDEDSGYVAACEEIAVVTQGETLDEVTANLREAVALHFEGEDMAVLGFVPEPTIIVTLELAPTHA' A
#
# COMPACT_ATOMS: atom_id res chain seq x y z
N MET A 1 4.95 -2.65 11.58
CA MET A 1 4.82 -3.01 10.16
C MET A 1 3.37 -2.83 9.76
N VAL A 2 3.11 -2.63 8.47
CA VAL A 2 1.75 -2.61 7.91
C VAL A 2 1.70 -3.51 6.69
N HIS A 3 0.54 -4.11 6.43
CA HIS A 3 0.30 -4.96 5.28
C HIS A 3 -0.51 -4.21 4.23
N ALA A 4 -0.01 -4.23 3.00
CA ALA A 4 -0.75 -3.74 1.85
C ALA A 4 -1.00 -4.87 0.87
N ARG A 5 -2.11 -4.75 0.14
CA ARG A 5 -2.51 -5.67 -0.92
C ARG A 5 -2.56 -4.89 -2.23
N ILE A 6 -1.87 -5.39 -3.25
CA ILE A 6 -1.94 -4.85 -4.61
C ILE A 6 -2.77 -5.81 -5.46
N THR A 7 -3.82 -5.30 -6.09
CA THR A 7 -4.69 -6.03 -7.02
C THR A 7 -4.72 -5.33 -8.38
N PRO A 8 -4.81 -6.09 -9.49
CA PRO A 8 -5.11 -5.52 -10.79
C PRO A 8 -6.46 -4.79 -10.77
N ASP A 9 -6.56 -3.71 -11.54
CA ASP A 9 -7.77 -2.91 -11.71
C ASP A 9 -7.97 -2.58 -13.19
N GLU A 10 -9.22 -2.63 -13.67
CA GLU A 10 -9.54 -2.45 -15.09
C GLU A 10 -9.40 -0.98 -15.55
N ASP A 11 -9.59 -0.02 -14.65
CA ASP A 11 -9.58 1.41 -14.97
C ASP A 11 -8.21 2.06 -14.71
N SER A 12 -7.54 1.67 -13.62
CA SER A 12 -6.29 2.29 -13.18
C SER A 12 -5.05 1.41 -13.30
N GLY A 13 -5.17 0.17 -13.78
CA GLY A 13 -4.07 -0.80 -13.89
C GLY A 13 -3.84 -1.57 -12.59
N TYR A 14 -3.48 -0.88 -11.50
CA TYR A 14 -3.33 -1.48 -10.16
C TYR A 14 -3.94 -0.60 -9.06
N VAL A 15 -4.45 -1.24 -8.02
CA VAL A 15 -4.90 -0.61 -6.77
C VAL A 15 -4.12 -1.23 -5.61
N ALA A 16 -3.59 -0.40 -4.71
CA ALA A 16 -3.01 -0.80 -3.44
C ALA A 16 -3.90 -0.37 -2.28
N ALA A 17 -4.16 -1.29 -1.35
CA ALA A 17 -4.94 -1.02 -0.14
C ALA A 17 -4.17 -1.47 1.10
N CYS A 18 -4.06 -0.58 2.09
CA CYS A 18 -3.52 -0.83 3.42
C CYS A 18 -4.64 -0.58 4.45
N GLU A 19 -5.27 -1.67 4.89
CA GLU A 19 -6.51 -1.60 5.68
C GLU A 19 -6.24 -1.08 7.10
N GLU A 20 -5.08 -1.39 7.66
CA GLU A 20 -4.69 -1.00 9.04
C GLU A 20 -4.68 0.51 9.27
N ILE A 21 -4.44 1.29 8.21
CA ILE A 21 -4.37 2.76 8.28
C ILE A 21 -5.31 3.45 7.28
N ALA A 22 -6.27 2.71 6.72
CA ALA A 22 -7.26 3.21 5.77
C ALA A 22 -6.64 3.99 4.57
N VAL A 23 -5.52 3.51 4.05
CA VAL A 23 -4.85 4.07 2.87
C VAL A 23 -5.19 3.26 1.63
N VAL A 24 -5.61 3.95 0.56
CA VAL A 24 -5.82 3.37 -0.76
C VAL A 24 -5.15 4.24 -1.80
N THR A 25 -4.39 3.63 -2.71
CA THR A 25 -3.73 4.29 -3.84
C THR A 25 -3.91 3.47 -5.12
N GLN A 26 -3.64 4.09 -6.26
CA GLN A 26 -3.74 3.46 -7.57
C GLN A 26 -2.58 3.90 -8.47
N GLY A 27 -2.30 3.15 -9.53
CA GLY A 27 -1.29 3.50 -10.53
C GLY A 27 -1.28 2.54 -11.71
N GLU A 28 -0.93 3.04 -12.89
CA GLU A 28 -0.98 2.28 -14.15
C GLU A 28 0.03 1.11 -14.17
N THR A 29 1.07 1.21 -13.34
CA THR A 29 2.14 0.21 -13.21
C THR A 29 2.40 -0.20 -11.77
N LEU A 30 3.04 -1.36 -11.58
CA LEU A 30 3.48 -1.82 -10.25
C LEU A 30 4.43 -0.83 -9.56
N ASP A 31 5.32 -0.19 -10.33
CA ASP A 31 6.25 0.80 -9.81
C ASP A 31 5.51 2.06 -9.32
N GLU A 32 4.55 2.54 -10.12
CA GLU A 32 3.75 3.72 -9.79
C GLU A 32 2.86 3.49 -8.57
N VAL A 33 2.10 2.40 -8.54
CA VAL A 33 1.22 2.13 -7.40
C VAL A 33 2.02 1.91 -6.11
N THR A 34 3.23 1.33 -6.20
CA THR A 34 4.12 1.15 -5.04
C THR A 34 4.72 2.49 -4.58
N ALA A 35 5.09 3.38 -5.49
CA ALA A 35 5.54 4.73 -5.16
C ALA A 35 4.43 5.52 -4.46
N ASN A 36 3.24 5.54 -5.05
CA ASN A 36 2.06 6.21 -4.50
C ASN A 36 1.71 5.65 -3.11
N LEU A 37 1.74 4.33 -2.92
CA LEU A 37 1.51 3.69 -1.62
C LEU A 37 2.53 4.16 -0.56
N ARG A 38 3.83 4.22 -0.91
CA ARG A 38 4.87 4.69 0.02
C ARG A 38 4.65 6.12 0.45
N GLU A 39 4.31 6.99 -0.50
CA GLU A 39 4.02 8.40 -0.21
C GLU A 39 2.78 8.53 0.68
N ALA A 40 1.69 7.84 0.35
CA ALA A 40 0.46 7.91 1.14
C ALA A 40 0.62 7.35 2.57
N VAL A 41 1.40 6.28 2.75
CA VAL A 41 1.74 5.74 4.08
C VAL A 41 2.61 6.74 4.85
N ALA A 42 3.59 7.38 4.19
CA ALA A 42 4.43 8.38 4.84
C ALA A 42 3.62 9.62 5.27
N LEU A 43 2.70 10.08 4.41
CA LEU A 43 1.79 11.19 4.70
C LEU A 43 0.83 10.87 5.84
N HIS A 44 0.33 9.63 5.94
CA HIS A 44 -0.54 9.21 7.04
C HIS A 44 0.17 9.38 8.40
N PHE A 45 1.44 8.96 8.48
CA PHE A 45 2.22 9.01 9.71
C PHE A 45 2.92 10.37 9.95
N GLU A 46 2.81 11.34 9.03
CA GLU A 46 3.49 12.62 9.16
C GLU A 46 2.88 13.43 10.32
N GLY A 47 3.68 13.67 11.36
CA GLY A 47 3.27 14.45 12.54
C GLY A 47 2.44 13.65 13.55
N GLU A 48 2.25 12.35 13.35
CA GLU A 48 1.56 11.47 14.30
C GLU A 48 2.52 10.89 15.37
N ASP A 49 1.98 10.63 16.56
CA ASP A 49 2.70 9.86 17.58
C ASP A 49 2.52 8.36 17.28
N MET A 50 3.51 7.80 16.59
CA MET A 50 3.56 6.39 16.21
C MET A 50 3.32 5.44 17.39
N ALA A 51 3.79 5.79 18.59
CA ALA A 51 3.64 4.95 19.77
C ALA A 51 2.19 4.92 20.27
N VAL A 52 1.47 6.04 20.16
CA VAL A 52 0.04 6.12 20.50
C VAL A 52 -0.80 5.25 19.55
N LEU A 53 -0.38 5.15 18.30
CA LEU A 53 -1.03 4.33 17.27
C LEU A 53 -0.62 2.85 17.32
N GLY A 54 0.27 2.47 18.24
CA GLY A 54 0.75 1.10 18.38
C GLY A 54 1.77 0.67 17.32
N PHE A 55 2.37 1.62 16.61
CA PHE A 55 3.39 1.37 15.60
C PHE A 55 4.81 1.63 16.12
N VAL A 56 5.78 0.94 15.51
CA VAL A 56 7.19 1.27 15.65
C VAL A 56 7.51 2.50 14.79
N PRO A 57 8.55 3.29 15.15
CA PRO A 57 9.09 4.31 14.25
C PRO A 57 9.45 3.67 12.90
N GLU A 58 9.06 4.32 11.80
CA GLU A 58 9.33 3.87 10.42
C GLU A 58 8.86 2.42 10.14
N PRO A 59 7.54 2.15 10.13
CA PRO A 59 7.03 0.81 9.93
C PRO A 59 7.38 0.31 8.52
N THR A 60 7.90 -0.92 8.45
CA THR A 60 8.04 -1.63 7.17
C THR A 60 6.66 -1.92 6.56
N ILE A 61 6.52 -1.65 5.26
CA ILE A 61 5.35 -2.02 4.46
C ILE A 61 5.61 -3.40 3.85
N ILE A 62 4.78 -4.38 4.15
CA ILE A 62 4.79 -5.71 3.53
C ILE A 62 3.68 -5.75 2.49
N VAL A 63 4.04 -6.05 1.24
CA VAL A 63 3.07 -6.05 0.13
C VAL A 63 2.77 -7.48 -0.29
N THR A 64 1.48 -7.81 -0.38
CA THR A 64 0.98 -9.00 -1.09
C THR A 64 0.48 -8.57 -2.46
N LEU A 65 1.06 -9.13 -3.52
CA LEU A 65 0.61 -8.90 -4.89
C LEU A 65 -0.29 -10.06 -5.32
N GLU A 66 -1.52 -9.75 -5.72
CA GLU A 66 -2.43 -10.72 -6.32
C GLU A 66 -2.14 -10.85 -7.81
N LEU A 67 -1.96 -12.09 -8.27
CA LEU A 67 -1.71 -12.42 -9.65
C LEU A 67 -2.83 -13.30 -10.19
N ALA A 68 -3.32 -12.98 -11.38
CA ALA A 68 -4.19 -13.90 -12.11
C ALA A 68 -3.38 -15.13 -12.57
N PRO A 69 -3.96 -16.33 -12.56
CA PRO A 69 -3.30 -17.52 -13.07
C PRO A 69 -3.03 -17.36 -14.58
N THR A 70 -1.79 -17.60 -14.99
CA THR A 70 -1.44 -17.78 -16.41
C THR A 70 -1.94 -19.16 -16.84
N HIS A 71 -2.96 -19.21 -17.70
CA HIS A 71 -3.39 -20.46 -18.32
C HIS A 71 -2.30 -20.94 -19.30
N ALA A 72 -1.98 -22.24 -19.26
CA ALA A 72 -1.10 -22.90 -20.22
C ALA A 72 -1.85 -23.28 -21.50
#